data_AF-A0A5C3KZ85-F1
#
_entry.id   AF-A0A5C3KZ85-F1
#
_cell.length_a   1.000
_cell.length_b   1.000
_cell.length_c   1.000
_cell.angle_alpha   90.00
_cell.angle_beta   90.00
_cell.angle_gamma   90.00
#
_symmetry.space_group_name_H-M   'P 1'
#
loop_
_entity.id
_entity.type
_entity.pdbx_description
1 polymer ?
#
loop_
_entity_poly.entity_id
_entity_poly.type
_entity_poly.pdbx_seq_one_letter_code
_entity_poly.pdbx_strand_id
1 'polypeptide(L)'
;MAYIEENLKVRGKPREEEEDEEKQYDPQDALYRQVADRFKMDKPKAEGEEGNVTNSMSMLTAIPEVDLGMDTRLKNIEETEKAKRVQAEERYERKKVNADEDHLVATRFYRPNLRAKSDADILRDAKLEAMGLPPQDDHAPHRSNHDRAQVATDEMVMERFKKRMRK
;
A
#
# COMPACT_ATOMS: atom_id res chain seq x y z
N MET A 1 -26.25 -28.16 48.61
CA MET A 1 -26.41 -26.69 48.68
C MET A 1 -25.07 -25.95 48.56
N ALA A 2 -23.96 -26.51 49.08
CA ALA A 2 -22.61 -25.93 48.98
C ALA A 2 -22.19 -25.51 47.55
N TYR A 3 -22.48 -26.32 46.52
CA TYR A 3 -22.10 -26.01 45.14
C TYR A 3 -22.81 -24.77 44.56
N ILE A 4 -24.03 -24.49 45.01
CA ILE A 4 -24.81 -23.33 44.53
C ILE A 4 -24.26 -22.04 45.16
N GLU A 5 -23.90 -22.09 46.44
CA GLU A 5 -23.30 -20.97 47.17
C GLU A 5 -21.89 -20.61 46.66
N GLU A 6 -21.10 -21.62 46.27
CA GLU A 6 -19.77 -21.43 45.67
C GLU A 6 -19.85 -20.72 44.30
N ASN A 7 -20.76 -21.16 43.43
CA ASN A 7 -20.95 -20.55 42.11
C ASN A 7 -21.54 -19.14 42.18
N LEU A 8 -22.35 -18.82 43.21
CA LEU A 8 -22.85 -17.47 43.46
C LEU A 8 -21.73 -16.49 43.87
N LYS A 9 -20.69 -16.96 44.58
CA LYS A 9 -19.51 -16.14 44.94
C LYS A 9 -18.67 -15.78 43.70
N VAL A 10 -18.49 -16.70 42.76
CA VAL A 10 -17.70 -16.49 41.53
C VAL A 10 -18.34 -15.46 40.59
N ARG A 11 -19.67 -15.28 40.64
CA ARG A 11 -20.40 -14.37 39.76
C ARG A 11 -20.32 -12.89 40.16
N GLY A 12 -19.89 -12.59 41.39
CA GLY A 12 -19.91 -11.25 41.97
C GLY A 12 -18.54 -10.57 42.11
N LYS A 13 -17.45 -11.30 41.87
CA LYS A 13 -16.08 -10.77 41.86
C LYS A 13 -15.32 -11.40 40.69
N PRO A 14 -14.49 -10.65 39.93
CA PRO A 14 -13.50 -11.31 39.09
C PRO A 14 -12.70 -12.22 40.02
N ARG A 15 -12.53 -13.49 39.62
CA ARG A 15 -11.72 -14.44 40.38
C ARG A 15 -10.36 -13.77 40.58
N GLU A 16 -10.08 -13.36 41.82
CA GLU A 16 -8.73 -12.94 42.21
C GLU A 16 -7.87 -14.14 41.87
N GLU A 17 -6.99 -13.97 40.88
CA GLU A 17 -5.97 -14.96 40.55
C GLU A 17 -5.28 -15.22 41.88
N GLU A 18 -5.45 -16.43 42.40
CA GLU A 18 -4.73 -16.89 43.58
C GLU A 18 -3.27 -16.51 43.36
N GLU A 19 -2.79 -15.53 44.13
CA GLU A 19 -1.40 -15.12 44.15
C GLU A 19 -0.59 -16.40 44.18
N ASP A 20 0.31 -16.56 43.19
CA ASP A 20 1.09 -17.75 42.91
C ASP A 20 1.61 -18.38 44.23
N GLU A 21 0.81 -19.26 44.84
CA GLU A 21 1.28 -20.19 45.84
C GLU A 21 2.43 -20.93 45.16
N GLU A 22 3.60 -20.95 45.78
CA GLU A 22 4.84 -21.57 45.29
C GLU A 22 4.62 -23.05 44.95
N LYS A 23 3.93 -23.32 43.83
CA LYS A 23 3.83 -24.62 43.21
C LYS A 23 5.23 -24.90 42.71
N GLN A 24 5.81 -25.98 43.18
CA GLN A 24 7.06 -26.51 42.66
C GLN A 24 6.89 -26.70 41.15
N TYR A 25 7.39 -25.73 40.36
CA TYR A 25 7.24 -25.74 38.92
C TYR A 25 7.96 -26.95 38.35
N ASP A 26 7.32 -27.64 37.41
CA ASP A 26 7.98 -28.62 36.56
C ASP A 26 9.20 -27.93 35.90
N PRO A 27 10.37 -28.58 35.81
CA PRO A 27 11.55 -28.01 35.15
C PRO A 27 11.27 -27.38 33.78
N GLN A 28 10.24 -27.85 33.05
CA GLN A 28 9.82 -27.24 31.79
C GLN A 28 9.18 -25.86 31.95
N ASP A 29 8.33 -25.65 32.95
CA ASP A 29 7.66 -24.37 33.20
C ASP A 29 8.66 -23.28 33.65
N ALA A 30 9.69 -23.67 34.40
CA ALA A 30 10.78 -22.77 34.77
C ALA A 30 11.53 -22.21 33.54
N LEU A 31 11.71 -23.04 32.50
CA LEU A 31 12.35 -22.61 31.25
C LEU A 31 11.48 -21.59 30.51
N TYR A 32 10.18 -21.84 30.40
CA TYR A 32 9.26 -20.92 29.71
C TYR A 32 9.18 -19.55 30.40
N ARG A 33 9.19 -19.49 31.74
CA ARG A 33 9.25 -18.21 32.46
C ARG A 33 10.57 -17.47 32.22
N GLN A 34 11.71 -18.15 32.32
CA GLN A 34 13.02 -17.52 32.06
C GLN A 34 13.17 -17.01 30.62
N VAL A 35 12.52 -17.66 29.65
CA VAL A 35 12.49 -17.19 28.26
C VAL A 35 11.56 -16.00 28.15
N ALA A 36 10.35 -16.07 28.73
CA ALA A 36 9.41 -14.96 28.73
C ALA A 36 9.99 -13.71 29.39
N ASP A 37 10.71 -13.83 30.51
CA ASP A 37 11.34 -12.70 31.21
C ASP A 37 12.43 -12.02 30.37
N ARG A 38 13.16 -12.77 29.54
CA ARG A 38 14.13 -12.20 28.61
C ARG A 38 13.48 -11.41 27.47
N PHE A 39 12.23 -11.73 27.13
CA PHE A 39 11.45 -11.07 26.08
C PHE A 39 10.41 -10.08 26.61
N LYS A 40 10.28 -9.93 27.94
CA LYS A 40 9.64 -8.80 28.58
C LYS A 40 10.53 -7.58 28.38
N MET A 41 10.51 -7.03 27.17
CA MET A 41 10.98 -5.68 26.94
C MET A 41 10.11 -4.80 27.83
N ASP A 42 10.74 -4.08 28.77
CA ASP A 42 10.09 -2.98 29.47
C ASP A 42 9.43 -2.14 28.38
N LYS A 43 8.09 -2.18 28.33
CA LYS A 43 7.35 -1.29 27.46
C LYS A 43 7.89 0.09 27.82
N PRO A 44 8.58 0.81 26.92
CA PRO A 44 8.91 2.20 27.21
C PRO A 44 7.57 2.80 27.62
N LYS A 45 7.53 3.35 28.84
CA LYS A 45 6.34 4.03 29.38
C LYS A 45 5.70 4.74 28.21
N ALA A 46 4.43 4.45 27.94
CA ALA A 46 3.73 5.04 26.83
C ALA A 46 3.90 6.56 26.85
N GLU A 47 4.90 7.08 26.13
CA GLU A 47 5.08 8.49 25.76
C GLU A 47 4.01 8.85 24.70
N GLY A 48 2.80 8.35 24.91
CA GLY A 48 1.71 8.34 23.95
C GLY A 48 0.37 8.71 24.58
N GLU A 49 0.39 9.28 25.79
CA GLU A 49 -0.76 10.00 26.36
C GLU A 49 -0.52 11.52 26.40
N GLU A 50 0.44 11.98 25.60
CA GLU A 50 0.54 13.37 25.21
C GLU A 50 -0.35 13.56 23.97
N GLY A 51 -1.44 14.32 24.12
CA GLY A 51 -2.43 14.56 23.06
C GLY A 51 -1.84 15.08 21.75
N ASN A 52 -2.66 15.11 20.69
CA ASN A 52 -2.24 15.53 19.34
C ASN A 52 -1.49 16.89 19.32
N VAL A 53 -1.83 17.80 20.22
CA VAL A 53 -1.20 19.13 20.32
C VAL A 53 0.21 19.06 20.92
N THR A 54 0.43 18.28 21.97
CA THR A 54 1.75 18.12 22.59
C THR A 54 2.68 17.31 21.70
N ASN A 55 2.16 16.31 20.98
CA ASN A 55 2.90 15.55 19.98
C ASN A 55 3.31 16.40 18.76
N SER A 56 2.39 17.18 18.19
CA SER A 56 2.74 18.10 17.09
C SER A 56 3.72 19.19 17.54
N MET A 57 3.57 19.72 18.75
CA MET A 57 4.50 20.71 19.29
C MET A 57 5.88 20.11 19.57
N SER A 58 5.96 18.89 20.10
CA SER A 58 7.24 18.20 20.31
C SER A 58 7.93 17.86 18.99
N MET A 59 7.18 17.41 17.98
CA MET A 59 7.74 17.20 16.63
C MET A 59 8.30 18.49 16.03
N LEU A 60 7.60 19.62 16.18
CA LEU A 60 8.06 20.90 15.63
C LEU A 60 9.27 21.48 16.37
N THR A 61 9.37 21.29 17.69
CA THR A 61 10.50 21.80 18.49
C THR A 61 11.70 20.87 18.50
N ALA A 62 11.50 19.56 18.29
CA ALA A 62 12.56 18.57 18.29
C ALA A 62 13.31 18.45 16.96
N ILE A 63 12.78 19.00 15.85
CA ILE A 63 13.47 18.98 14.55
C ILE A 63 14.49 20.12 14.50
N PRO A 64 15.81 19.86 14.61
CA PRO A 64 16.80 20.87 14.29
C PRO A 64 16.71 21.21 12.80
N GLU A 65 16.71 22.50 12.48
CA GLU A 65 16.84 22.98 11.10
C GLU A 65 18.25 22.69 10.57
N VAL A 66 18.43 21.50 10.01
CA VAL A 66 19.66 21.13 9.31
C VAL A 66 19.44 21.42 7.83
N ASP A 67 20.09 22.46 7.30
CA ASP A 67 20.11 22.66 5.85
C ASP A 67 20.95 21.54 5.23
N LEU A 68 20.25 20.56 4.64
CA LEU A 68 20.86 19.43 3.95
C LEU A 68 21.76 19.89 2.77
N GLY A 69 21.64 21.13 2.31
CA GLY A 69 22.35 21.63 1.13
C GLY A 69 21.69 21.12 -0.16
N MET A 70 21.94 21.82 -1.26
CA MET A 70 21.30 21.49 -2.55
C MET A 70 21.86 20.20 -3.16
N ASP A 71 23.15 19.93 -2.97
CA ASP A 71 23.83 18.77 -3.56
C ASP A 71 23.31 17.44 -3.00
N THR A 72 23.05 17.36 -1.69
CA THR A 72 22.49 16.14 -1.07
C THR A 72 21.04 15.92 -1.51
N ARG A 73 20.25 17.00 -1.66
CA ARG A 73 18.89 16.91 -2.20
C ARG A 73 18.91 16.41 -3.64
N LEU A 74 19.79 16.95 -4.48
CA LEU A 74 19.94 16.52 -5.87
C LEU A 74 20.37 15.06 -5.96
N LYS A 75 21.32 14.62 -5.13
CA LYS A 75 21.73 13.21 -5.07
C LYS A 75 20.57 12.29 -4.65
N ASN A 76 19.79 12.66 -3.65
CA ASN A 76 18.62 11.89 -3.22
C ASN A 76 17.55 11.83 -4.33
N ILE A 77 17.35 12.93 -5.07
CA ILE A 77 16.45 12.97 -6.22
C ILE A 77 16.93 12.03 -7.32
N GLU A 78 18.22 12.06 -7.67
CA GLU A 78 18.81 11.18 -8.67
C GLU A 78 18.70 9.70 -8.27
N GLU A 79 19.03 9.36 -7.02
CA GLU A 79 18.96 7.99 -6.51
C GLU A 79 17.52 7.47 -6.50
N THR A 80 16.56 8.28 -6.07
CA THR A 80 15.14 7.88 -6.05
C THR A 80 14.54 7.79 -7.45
N GLU A 81 14.94 8.65 -8.38
CA GLU A 81 14.54 8.56 -9.79
C GLU A 81 15.09 7.29 -10.44
N LYS A 82 16.36 6.96 -10.19
CA LYS A 82 16.99 5.73 -10.69
C LYS A 82 16.30 4.49 -10.13
N ALA A 83 16.03 4.43 -8.83
CA ALA A 83 15.34 3.31 -8.21
C ALA A 83 13.92 3.13 -8.77
N LYS A 84 13.18 4.25 -8.95
CA LYS A 84 11.85 4.24 -9.56
C LYS A 84 11.87 3.72 -11.00
N ARG A 85 12.89 4.12 -11.78
CA ARG A 85 13.07 3.64 -13.15
C ARG A 85 13.29 2.13 -13.20
N VAL A 86 14.19 1.60 -12.37
CA VAL A 86 14.45 0.16 -12.28
C VAL A 86 13.18 -0.60 -11.89
N GLN A 87 12.43 -0.10 -10.90
CA GLN A 87 11.17 -0.74 -10.49
C GLN A 87 10.11 -0.72 -11.60
N ALA A 88 10.05 0.35 -12.40
CA ALA A 88 9.12 0.45 -13.52
C ALA A 88 9.51 -0.51 -14.66
N GLU A 89 10.80 -0.59 -14.98
CA GLU A 89 11.36 -1.53 -15.96
C GLU A 89 11.10 -2.97 -15.53
N GLU A 90 11.39 -3.32 -14.27
CA GLU A 90 11.12 -4.66 -13.71
C GLU A 90 9.62 -5.02 -13.76
N ARG A 91 8.72 -4.08 -13.42
CA ARG A 91 7.27 -4.30 -13.55
C ARG A 91 6.86 -4.54 -15.00
N TYR A 92 7.47 -3.84 -15.93
CA TYR A 92 7.20 -3.99 -17.36
C TYR A 92 7.71 -5.34 -17.90
N GLU A 93 8.92 -5.75 -17.52
CA GLU A 93 9.50 -7.04 -17.87
C GLU A 93 8.66 -8.20 -17.31
N ARG A 94 8.29 -8.15 -16.03
CA ARG A 94 7.40 -9.16 -15.40
C ARG A 94 6.05 -9.27 -16.11
N LYS A 95 5.50 -8.16 -16.61
CA LYS A 95 4.23 -8.16 -17.36
C LYS A 95 4.36 -8.80 -18.75
N LYS A 96 5.53 -8.74 -19.39
CA LYS A 96 5.77 -9.40 -20.69
C LYS A 96 5.89 -10.92 -20.58
N VAL A 97 6.50 -11.41 -19.51
CA VAL A 97 6.78 -12.84 -19.34
C VAL A 97 5.50 -13.64 -19.00
N ASN A 98 4.51 -13.02 -18.36
CA ASN A 98 3.36 -13.73 -17.78
C ASN A 98 2.06 -13.63 -18.60
N ALA A 99 2.10 -13.18 -19.86
CA ALA A 99 0.89 -13.04 -20.67
C ALA A 99 0.14 -14.37 -20.86
N ASP A 100 0.86 -15.48 -21.06
CA ASP A 100 0.27 -16.81 -21.25
C ASP A 100 -0.36 -17.36 -19.96
N GLU A 101 0.26 -17.10 -18.80
CA GLU A 101 -0.29 -17.50 -17.50
C GLU A 101 -1.53 -16.69 -17.12
N ASP A 102 -1.58 -15.40 -17.47
CA ASP A 102 -2.75 -14.54 -17.23
C ASP A 102 -4.01 -15.07 -17.94
N HIS A 103 -3.86 -15.65 -19.13
CA HIS A 103 -4.96 -16.31 -19.85
C HIS A 103 -5.42 -17.59 -19.12
N LEU A 104 -4.50 -18.39 -18.57
CA LEU A 104 -4.81 -19.59 -17.79
C LEU A 104 -5.46 -19.25 -16.43
N VAL A 105 -5.05 -18.16 -15.78
CA VAL A 105 -5.66 -17.68 -14.54
C VAL A 105 -7.06 -17.10 -14.79
N ALA A 106 -7.25 -16.39 -15.91
CA ALA A 106 -8.54 -15.85 -16.31
C ALA A 106 -9.59 -16.92 -16.63
N THR A 107 -9.17 -18.10 -17.10
CA THR A 107 -10.09 -19.23 -17.30
C THR A 107 -10.43 -19.96 -16.00
N ARG A 108 -9.52 -19.97 -15.02
CA ARG A 108 -9.73 -20.63 -13.72
C ARG A 108 -10.56 -19.80 -12.73
N PHE A 109 -10.36 -18.48 -12.71
CA PHE A 109 -11.05 -17.58 -11.78
C PHE A 109 -11.98 -16.65 -12.54
N TYR A 110 -13.25 -16.59 -12.11
CA TYR A 110 -14.22 -15.65 -12.68
C TYR A 110 -13.80 -14.20 -12.41
N ARG A 111 -13.49 -13.44 -13.47
CA ARG A 111 -13.11 -12.03 -13.41
C ARG A 111 -14.18 -11.17 -14.09
N PRO A 112 -15.11 -10.54 -13.33
CA PRO A 112 -16.24 -9.81 -13.91
C PRO A 112 -15.83 -8.57 -14.73
N ASN A 113 -14.65 -8.01 -14.48
CA ASN A 113 -14.16 -6.81 -15.16
C ASN A 113 -13.16 -7.12 -16.29
N LEU A 114 -12.88 -8.39 -16.57
CA LEU A 114 -11.98 -8.76 -17.66
C LEU A 114 -12.78 -8.82 -18.97
N ARG A 115 -12.68 -7.75 -19.78
CA ARG A 115 -13.22 -7.75 -21.13
C ARG A 115 -12.21 -8.45 -22.05
N ALA A 116 -12.53 -9.65 -22.51
CA ALA A 116 -11.78 -10.27 -23.60
C ALA A 116 -11.99 -9.44 -24.88
N LYS A 117 -10.91 -9.14 -25.61
CA LYS A 117 -10.99 -8.44 -26.90
C LYS A 117 -11.73 -9.33 -27.91
N SER A 118 -12.61 -8.74 -28.72
CA SER A 118 -13.26 -9.45 -29.82
C SER A 118 -12.26 -9.72 -30.94
N ASP A 119 -12.50 -10.74 -31.77
CA ASP A 119 -11.68 -11.05 -32.94
C ASP A 119 -11.57 -9.85 -33.91
N ALA A 120 -12.64 -9.06 -34.00
CA ALA A 120 -12.66 -7.81 -34.75
C ALA A 120 -11.70 -6.74 -34.17
N ASP A 121 -11.56 -6.69 -32.85
CA ASP A 121 -10.67 -5.74 -32.16
C ASP A 121 -9.21 -6.16 -32.33
N ILE A 122 -8.94 -7.47 -32.27
CA ILE A 122 -7.61 -8.05 -32.52
C ILE A 122 -7.14 -7.73 -33.95
N LEU A 123 -8.01 -7.91 -34.95
CA LEU A 123 -7.69 -7.58 -36.35
C LEU A 123 -7.46 -6.08 -36.56
N ARG A 124 -8.20 -5.23 -35.85
CA ARG A 124 -8.01 -3.78 -35.89
C ARG A 124 -6.66 -3.38 -35.30
N ASP A 125 -6.30 -3.94 -34.15
CA ASP A 125 -5.01 -3.70 -33.49
C ASP A 125 -3.84 -4.17 -34.36
N ALA A 126 -3.93 -5.38 -34.93
CA ALA A 126 -2.91 -5.91 -35.84
C ALA A 126 -2.73 -5.02 -37.08
N LYS A 127 -3.81 -4.44 -37.60
CA LYS A 127 -3.75 -3.49 -38.72
C LYS A 127 -3.05 -2.18 -38.34
N LEU A 128 -3.26 -1.69 -37.12
CA LEU A 128 -2.59 -0.48 -36.62
C LEU A 128 -1.10 -0.71 -36.39
N GLU A 129 -0.74 -1.87 -35.83
CA GLU A 129 0.65 -2.28 -35.64
C GLU A 129 1.40 -2.42 -36.97
N ALA A 130 0.74 -2.99 -37.98
CA ALA A 130 1.29 -3.06 -39.35
C ALA A 130 1.50 -1.67 -39.99
N MET A 131 0.75 -0.66 -39.55
CA MET A 131 0.93 0.74 -39.95
C MET A 131 1.94 1.50 -39.06
N GLY A 132 2.56 0.83 -38.09
CA GLY A 132 3.50 1.45 -37.14
C GLY A 132 2.85 2.34 -36.09
N LEU A 133 1.53 2.25 -35.91
CA LEU A 133 0.81 2.95 -34.84
C LEU A 133 0.67 2.03 -33.61
N PRO A 134 0.77 2.59 -32.39
CA PRO A 134 0.58 1.79 -31.19
C PRO A 134 -0.87 1.25 -31.11
N PRO A 135 -1.06 -0.01 -30.65
CA PRO A 135 -2.39 -0.58 -30.45
C PRO A 135 -3.16 0.25 -29.41
N GLN A 136 -4.48 0.31 -29.57
CA GLN A 136 -5.31 1.15 -28.71
C GLN A 136 -5.57 0.39 -27.41
N ASP A 137 -4.90 0.79 -26.33
CA ASP A 137 -5.04 0.15 -25.01
C ASP A 137 -6.42 0.45 -24.40
N ASP A 138 -7.41 -0.40 -24.69
CA ASP A 138 -8.74 -0.36 -24.05
C ASP A 138 -8.70 -0.70 -22.55
N HIS A 139 -7.55 -1.14 -22.03
CA HIS A 139 -7.31 -1.40 -20.61
C HIS A 139 -6.89 -0.16 -19.81
N ALA A 140 -6.73 1.00 -20.45
CA ALA A 140 -6.65 2.23 -19.69
C ALA A 140 -8.03 2.45 -19.04
N PRO A 141 -8.17 2.45 -17.70
CA PRO A 141 -9.41 2.89 -17.09
C PRO A 141 -9.68 4.25 -17.69
N HIS A 142 -10.86 4.43 -18.31
CA HIS A 142 -11.31 5.62 -19.02
C HIS A 142 -10.79 6.85 -18.28
N ARG A 143 -9.57 7.30 -18.62
CA ARG A 143 -9.00 8.51 -18.03
C ARG A 143 -9.78 9.53 -18.78
N SER A 144 -10.85 9.99 -18.15
CA SER A 144 -11.60 11.15 -18.58
C SER A 144 -10.57 12.13 -19.10
N ASN A 145 -10.64 12.43 -20.40
CA ASN A 145 -9.72 13.36 -21.07
C ASN A 145 -9.78 14.78 -20.44
N HIS A 146 -10.56 14.97 -19.37
CA HIS A 146 -10.60 16.17 -18.55
C HIS A 146 -9.47 16.31 -17.53
N ASP A 147 -8.85 15.22 -17.04
CA ASP A 147 -7.82 15.34 -15.99
C ASP A 147 -6.38 15.35 -16.50
N ARG A 148 -6.16 15.12 -17.80
CA ARG A 148 -4.85 15.37 -18.39
C ARG A 148 -4.73 16.87 -18.58
N ALA A 149 -3.85 17.51 -17.78
CA ALA A 149 -3.44 18.89 -18.01
C ALA A 149 -3.04 19.03 -19.49
N GLN A 150 -3.91 19.68 -20.27
CA GLN A 150 -3.68 19.91 -21.68
C GLN A 150 -2.49 20.85 -21.77
N VAL A 151 -1.32 20.31 -22.11
CA VAL A 151 -0.18 21.13 -22.50
C VAL A 151 -0.63 21.94 -23.71
N ALA A 152 -0.54 23.27 -23.61
CA ALA A 152 -0.98 24.19 -24.64
C ALA A 152 -0.05 24.05 -25.86
N THR A 153 -0.38 23.14 -26.77
CA THR A 153 0.24 23.06 -28.10
C THR A 153 -0.46 24.05 -29.03
N ASP A 154 0.30 24.64 -29.95
CA ASP A 154 -0.21 25.64 -30.92
C ASP A 154 -1.36 25.09 -31.77
N GLU A 155 -1.36 23.78 -32.03
CA GLU A 155 -2.46 23.08 -32.73
C GLU A 155 -3.79 23.22 -31.98
N MET A 156 -3.79 23.05 -30.65
CA MET A 156 -5.01 23.20 -29.83
C MET A 156 -5.50 24.65 -29.79
N VAL A 157 -4.61 25.63 -29.84
CA VAL A 157 -4.95 27.05 -29.91
C VAL A 157 -5.58 27.38 -31.26
N MET A 158 -5.01 26.87 -32.35
CA MET A 158 -5.53 27.01 -33.71
C MET A 158 -6.91 26.38 -33.87
N GLU A 159 -7.15 25.19 -33.31
CA GLU A 159 -8.47 24.56 -33.32
C GLU A 159 -9.52 25.38 -32.57
N ARG A 160 -9.18 25.90 -31.38
CA ARG A 160 -10.08 26.77 -30.59
C ARG A 160 -10.40 28.06 -31.33
N PHE A 161 -9.41 28.67 -31.99
CA PHE A 161 -9.60 29.87 -32.80
C PHE A 161 -10.52 29.61 -34.00
N LYS A 162 -10.26 28.54 -34.77
CA LYS A 162 -11.12 28.14 -35.90
C LYS A 162 -12.55 27.86 -35.44
N LYS A 163 -12.73 27.20 -34.30
CA LYS A 163 -14.05 26.91 -33.72
C LYS A 163 -14.80 28.19 -33.31
N ARG A 164 -14.09 29.22 -32.86
CA ARG A 164 -14.67 30.54 -32.54
C ARG A 164 -15.04 31.33 -33.81
N MET A 165 -14.27 31.18 -34.89
CA MET A 165 -14.51 31.84 -36.18
C MET A 165 -15.57 31.14 -37.05
N ARG A 166 -15.95 29.91 -36.71
CA ARG A 166 -16.96 29.12 -37.45
C ARG A 166 -18.37 29.28 -36.87
N LYS A 167 -18.65 30.40 -36.21
CA LYS A 167 -19.99 30.74 -35.70
C LYS A 167 -20.58 31.87 -36.51
#